data_AF-A0A7Y5KFZ2-F1
#
_entry.id   AF-A0A7Y5KFZ2-F1
#
_cell.length_a   1.000
_cell.length_b   1.000
_cell.length_c   1.000
_cell.angle_alpha   90.00
_cell.angle_beta   90.00
_cell.angle_gamma   90.00
#
_symmetry.space_group_name_H-M   'P 1'
#
loop_
_entity.id
_entity.type
_entity.pdbx_description
1 polymer ?
#
loop_
_entity_poly.entity_id
_entity_poly.type
_entity_poly.pdbx_seq_one_letter_code
_entity_poly.pdbx_strand_id
1 'polypeptide(L)'
;MSGVPFEHDGELLAFPFFGGVDFFLPQFLDLEGDGDLDMLLGNLEGRFVYYENLGAPNAPAFHWVSDNYQNLRAGLYATAAPVFVDIDADGDLDLFSGDFYYGRIAFFENRGTPQTASFVVNSSNFQGIDVGNVSAPYFADGDRDGDFDLYVGKDNGGTVNIYENLGSPQQPNFVKRKALTHPVPIDDSVPCLYDWDNDGFLDLFLGQRAGKILYYRGTAVLDSFVFVSSTFGGIDVGLNSAPRFVDWDNDKRVDLIVGEQAGGLNYFRAPVQAHVDLRAEAPRAFSLHAYPNPFAKQVTVRVNANAAHFRAAPRLRVYNLLGAVVAELNLQQETAETWRAQWLPNTPRVTSGVYFVEVKWGKVQFTRKIFYLPQ
;
A
#
# COMPACT_ATOMS: atom_id res chain seq x y z
N MET A 1 -16.95 4.72 -15.08
CA MET A 1 -16.28 3.58 -14.44
C MET A 1 -17.23 2.42 -14.56
N SER A 2 -16.87 1.36 -15.28
CA SER A 2 -17.56 0.08 -15.13
C SER A 2 -17.10 -0.50 -13.80
N GLY A 3 -18.01 -0.67 -12.84
CA GLY A 3 -17.70 -1.30 -11.56
C GLY A 3 -17.46 -2.79 -11.71
N VAL A 4 -16.91 -3.42 -10.68
CA VAL A 4 -16.82 -4.88 -10.57
C VAL A 4 -18.25 -5.43 -10.40
N PRO A 5 -18.72 -6.35 -11.26
CA PRO A 5 -20.07 -6.90 -11.16
C PRO A 5 -20.20 -7.86 -9.97
N PHE A 6 -21.36 -7.81 -9.32
CA PHE A 6 -21.77 -8.75 -8.28
C PHE A 6 -23.07 -9.42 -8.70
N GLU A 7 -23.17 -10.73 -8.53
CA GLU A 7 -24.33 -11.54 -8.91
C GLU A 7 -24.91 -12.30 -7.71
N HIS A 8 -26.23 -12.42 -7.67
CA HIS A 8 -26.96 -13.33 -6.79
C HIS A 8 -28.15 -13.93 -7.55
N ASP A 9 -28.27 -15.27 -7.56
CA ASP A 9 -29.35 -16.00 -8.23
C ASP A 9 -29.56 -15.62 -9.71
N GLY A 10 -28.47 -15.35 -10.46
CA GLY A 10 -28.54 -14.96 -11.87
C GLY A 10 -28.86 -13.49 -12.13
N GLU A 11 -29.03 -12.68 -11.08
CA GLU A 11 -29.29 -11.24 -11.19
C GLU A 11 -28.08 -10.41 -10.74
N LEU A 12 -27.72 -9.41 -11.56
CA LEU A 12 -26.68 -8.44 -11.20
C LEU A 12 -27.19 -7.48 -10.13
N LEU A 13 -26.45 -7.40 -9.04
CA LEU A 13 -26.75 -6.51 -7.92
C LEU A 13 -26.24 -5.11 -8.22
N ALA A 14 -27.15 -4.14 -8.29
CA ALA A 14 -26.78 -2.73 -8.44
C ALA A 14 -26.11 -2.14 -7.18
N PHE A 15 -26.46 -2.68 -6.01
CA PHE A 15 -25.94 -2.28 -4.71
C PHE A 15 -25.73 -3.51 -3.79
N PRO A 16 -24.76 -4.37 -4.11
CA PRO A 16 -24.59 -5.70 -3.50
C PRO A 16 -24.40 -5.70 -1.97
N PHE A 17 -24.07 -4.55 -1.40
CA PHE A 17 -23.68 -4.41 0.00
C PHE A 17 -24.55 -3.40 0.77
N PHE A 18 -25.60 -2.89 0.15
CA PHE A 18 -26.44 -1.87 0.75
C PHE A 18 -27.30 -2.45 1.89
N GLY A 19 -27.02 -2.04 3.13
CA GLY A 19 -27.89 -2.29 4.28
C GLY A 19 -27.55 -3.49 5.17
N GLY A 20 -26.33 -4.04 5.12
CA GLY A 20 -25.96 -5.19 5.96
C GLY A 20 -24.50 -5.28 6.45
N VAL A 21 -23.64 -4.33 6.06
CA VAL A 21 -22.20 -4.34 6.35
C VAL A 21 -21.73 -2.95 6.79
N ASP A 22 -22.17 -2.52 7.98
CA ASP A 22 -21.83 -1.18 8.50
C ASP A 22 -20.31 -0.97 8.72
N PHE A 23 -19.54 -2.06 8.78
CA PHE A 23 -18.08 -2.05 8.85
C PHE A 23 -17.51 -3.00 7.80
N PHE A 24 -17.23 -2.43 6.63
CA PHE A 24 -16.79 -3.17 5.45
C PHE A 24 -15.28 -3.43 5.50
N LEU A 25 -14.87 -4.58 6.02
CA LEU A 25 -13.46 -5.01 6.11
C LEU A 25 -13.20 -6.19 5.15
N PRO A 26 -13.04 -5.95 3.84
CA PRO A 26 -12.94 -7.02 2.87
C PRO A 26 -11.61 -7.75 2.98
N GLN A 27 -11.70 -9.07 3.03
CA GLN A 27 -10.55 -9.96 2.88
C GLN A 27 -10.60 -10.56 1.48
N PHE A 28 -9.47 -10.53 0.78
CA PHE A 28 -9.32 -11.11 -0.55
C PHE A 28 -8.25 -12.18 -0.49
N LEU A 29 -8.62 -13.41 -0.82
CA LEU A 29 -7.78 -14.60 -0.72
C LEU A 29 -8.40 -15.74 -1.55
N ASP A 30 -7.56 -16.65 -2.01
CA ASP A 30 -7.97 -17.87 -2.71
C ASP A 30 -8.41 -18.92 -1.65
N LEU A 31 -9.72 -19.06 -1.40
CA LEU A 31 -10.22 -19.92 -0.33
C LEU A 31 -10.43 -21.38 -0.75
N GLU A 32 -10.50 -21.61 -2.06
CA GLU A 32 -10.86 -22.88 -2.69
C GLU A 32 -9.78 -23.43 -3.63
N GLY A 33 -8.65 -22.74 -3.72
CA GLY A 33 -7.42 -23.19 -4.35
C GLY A 33 -7.45 -23.16 -5.87
N ASP A 34 -8.32 -22.34 -6.46
CA ASP A 34 -8.52 -22.26 -7.91
C ASP A 34 -7.60 -21.21 -8.59
N GLY A 35 -6.89 -20.43 -7.76
CA GLY A 35 -5.88 -19.47 -8.18
C GLY A 35 -6.40 -18.05 -8.40
N ASP A 36 -7.65 -17.76 -8.06
CA ASP A 36 -8.18 -16.41 -8.06
C ASP A 36 -8.51 -15.90 -6.64
N LEU A 37 -8.73 -14.59 -6.50
CA LEU A 37 -9.00 -13.99 -5.19
C LEU A 37 -10.51 -13.89 -4.99
N ASP A 38 -11.02 -14.67 -4.05
CA ASP A 38 -12.37 -14.56 -3.52
C ASP A 38 -12.51 -13.38 -2.57
N MET A 39 -13.74 -13.13 -2.10
CA MET A 39 -14.00 -12.10 -1.10
C MET A 39 -14.78 -12.66 0.09
N LEU A 40 -14.22 -12.42 1.29
CA LEU A 40 -14.89 -12.69 2.57
C LEU A 40 -15.13 -11.39 3.34
N LEU A 41 -16.35 -11.24 3.85
CA LEU A 41 -16.81 -10.09 4.63
C LEU A 41 -17.34 -10.54 5.99
N GLY A 42 -17.20 -9.71 7.02
CA GLY A 42 -17.96 -9.87 8.27
C GLY A 42 -19.32 -9.19 8.17
N ASN A 43 -20.34 -9.74 8.84
CA ASN A 43 -21.66 -9.11 8.98
C ASN A 43 -21.95 -8.71 10.43
N LEU A 44 -23.06 -7.99 10.63
CA LEU A 44 -23.52 -7.48 11.93
C LEU A 44 -23.89 -8.57 12.95
N GLU A 45 -24.13 -9.81 12.50
CA GLU A 45 -24.43 -10.94 13.39
C GLU A 45 -23.18 -11.69 13.86
N GLY A 46 -22.01 -11.28 13.39
CA GLY A 46 -20.72 -11.93 13.64
C GLY A 46 -20.44 -13.10 12.72
N ARG A 47 -21.23 -13.29 11.66
CA ARG A 47 -21.00 -14.32 10.64
C ARG A 47 -20.16 -13.74 9.51
N PHE A 48 -19.76 -14.63 8.60
CA PHE A 48 -18.97 -14.28 7.44
C PHE A 48 -19.76 -14.54 6.16
N VAL A 49 -19.78 -13.53 5.29
CA VAL A 49 -20.37 -13.59 3.96
C VAL A 49 -19.26 -13.91 2.97
N TYR A 50 -19.51 -14.91 2.12
CA TYR A 50 -18.55 -15.41 1.13
C TYR A 50 -19.08 -15.15 -0.28
N TYR A 51 -18.20 -14.58 -1.09
CA TYR A 51 -18.37 -14.42 -2.52
C TYR A 51 -17.21 -15.09 -3.24
N GLU A 52 -17.55 -16.07 -4.07
CA GLU A 52 -16.62 -16.73 -4.99
C GLU A 52 -16.35 -15.80 -6.16
N ASN A 53 -15.10 -15.68 -6.58
CA ASN A 53 -14.77 -14.97 -7.80
C ASN A 53 -14.86 -15.95 -8.97
N LEU A 54 -15.77 -15.68 -9.92
CA LEU A 54 -15.92 -16.47 -11.14
C LEU A 54 -15.29 -15.75 -12.35
N GLY A 55 -14.61 -14.63 -12.08
CA GLY A 55 -14.05 -13.73 -13.08
C GLY A 55 -12.67 -14.17 -13.58
N ALA A 56 -12.03 -13.26 -14.30
CA ALA A 56 -10.60 -13.38 -14.58
C ALA A 56 -9.81 -12.55 -13.57
N PRO A 57 -8.52 -12.84 -13.31
CA PRO A 57 -7.71 -12.07 -12.36
C PRO A 57 -7.70 -10.55 -12.62
N ASN A 58 -7.85 -10.10 -13.87
CA ASN A 58 -7.90 -8.68 -14.24
C ASN A 58 -9.32 -8.15 -14.50
N ALA A 59 -10.34 -8.97 -14.28
CA ALA A 59 -11.75 -8.66 -14.44
C ALA A 59 -12.57 -9.55 -13.49
N PRO A 60 -12.47 -9.33 -12.16
CA PRO A 60 -13.17 -10.14 -11.18
C PRO A 60 -14.69 -10.03 -11.37
N ALA A 61 -15.39 -11.09 -11.00
CA ALA A 61 -16.85 -11.18 -11.05
C ALA A 61 -17.33 -12.00 -9.86
N PHE A 62 -17.82 -11.32 -8.83
CA PHE A 62 -18.16 -11.94 -7.56
C PHE A 62 -19.57 -12.51 -7.57
N HIS A 63 -19.68 -13.79 -7.25
CA HIS A 63 -20.94 -14.50 -7.11
C HIS A 63 -21.20 -14.78 -5.63
N TRP A 64 -22.38 -14.41 -5.14
CA TRP A 64 -22.76 -14.69 -3.76
C TRP A 64 -22.89 -16.20 -3.51
N VAL A 65 -22.24 -16.72 -2.48
CA VAL A 65 -22.29 -18.15 -2.14
C VAL A 65 -23.00 -18.40 -0.81
N SER A 66 -22.66 -17.63 0.23
CA SER A 66 -23.21 -17.85 1.58
C SER A 66 -23.11 -16.60 2.44
N ASP A 67 -24.08 -16.38 3.33
CA ASP A 67 -24.05 -15.37 4.41
C ASP A 67 -23.57 -15.94 5.76
N ASN A 68 -23.19 -17.21 5.76
CA ASN A 68 -22.80 -17.99 6.93
C ASN A 68 -21.70 -18.98 6.56
N TYR A 69 -20.59 -18.46 6.03
CA TYR A 69 -19.46 -19.25 5.59
C TYR A 69 -18.99 -20.22 6.67
N GLN A 70 -18.96 -21.52 6.31
CA GLN A 70 -18.65 -22.66 7.18
C GLN A 70 -19.39 -22.70 8.53
N ASN A 71 -20.54 -22.03 8.66
CA ASN A 71 -21.27 -21.86 9.93
C ASN A 71 -20.44 -21.22 11.05
N LEU A 72 -19.48 -20.36 10.68
CA LEU A 72 -18.61 -19.67 11.62
C LEU A 72 -19.29 -18.44 12.20
N ARG A 73 -18.96 -18.15 13.46
CA ARG A 73 -19.48 -16.97 14.15
C ARG A 73 -18.49 -16.41 15.15
N ALA A 74 -18.06 -15.17 14.93
CA ALA A 74 -17.26 -14.39 15.85
C ALA A 74 -18.14 -13.68 16.89
N GLY A 75 -17.87 -13.95 18.17
CA GLY A 75 -18.59 -13.34 19.27
C GLY A 75 -20.09 -13.72 19.34
N LEU A 76 -20.77 -13.14 20.32
CA LEU A 76 -22.22 -13.28 20.48
C LEU A 76 -22.89 -12.03 19.91
N TYR A 77 -23.32 -12.08 18.64
CA TYR A 77 -24.10 -11.01 17.99
C TYR A 77 -23.34 -9.68 17.81
N ALA A 78 -22.03 -9.72 17.59
CA ALA A 78 -21.22 -8.53 17.31
C ALA A 78 -20.76 -8.54 15.86
N THR A 79 -20.65 -7.37 15.22
CA THR A 79 -20.11 -7.28 13.86
C THR A 79 -18.74 -7.97 13.77
N ALA A 80 -18.53 -8.77 12.73
CA ALA A 80 -17.27 -9.45 12.49
C ALA A 80 -16.28 -8.55 11.72
N ALA A 81 -15.01 -8.61 12.12
CA ALA A 81 -13.89 -7.91 11.50
C ALA A 81 -12.82 -8.94 11.10
N PRO A 82 -13.02 -9.69 9.99
CA PRO A 82 -12.14 -10.78 9.60
C PRO A 82 -10.74 -10.28 9.21
N VAL A 83 -9.72 -11.06 9.57
CA VAL A 83 -8.35 -10.96 9.06
C VAL A 83 -7.75 -12.36 8.99
N PHE A 84 -6.91 -12.59 7.97
CA PHE A 84 -6.23 -13.87 7.78
C PHE A 84 -4.73 -13.75 7.96
N VAL A 85 -4.12 -14.75 8.60
CA VAL A 85 -2.68 -14.87 8.83
C VAL A 85 -2.33 -16.33 9.12
N ASP A 86 -1.18 -16.80 8.65
CA ASP A 86 -0.61 -18.10 9.06
C ASP A 86 0.03 -17.91 10.43
N ILE A 87 -0.76 -18.03 11.51
CA ILE A 87 -0.32 -17.63 12.86
C ILE A 87 0.50 -18.70 13.56
N ASP A 88 0.44 -19.95 13.10
CA ASP A 88 1.17 -21.08 13.66
C ASP A 88 2.26 -21.62 12.73
N ALA A 89 2.45 -20.99 11.56
CA ALA A 89 3.48 -21.26 10.58
C ALA A 89 3.44 -22.71 10.05
N ASP A 90 2.23 -23.24 9.87
CA ASP A 90 2.00 -24.54 9.26
C ASP A 90 1.81 -24.47 7.73
N GLY A 91 1.76 -23.24 7.19
CA GLY A 91 1.70 -22.94 5.77
C GLY A 91 0.30 -22.67 5.26
N ASP A 92 -0.74 -22.70 6.11
CA ASP A 92 -2.09 -22.32 5.77
C ASP A 92 -2.59 -21.08 6.54
N LEU A 93 -3.60 -20.40 6.02
CA LEU A 93 -4.09 -19.16 6.63
C LEU A 93 -5.19 -19.45 7.65
N ASP A 94 -4.98 -18.98 8.87
CA ASP A 94 -5.98 -18.94 9.91
C ASP A 94 -6.89 -17.72 9.83
N LEU A 95 -8.10 -17.84 10.39
CA LEU A 95 -9.06 -16.74 10.47
C LEU A 95 -9.09 -16.17 11.89
N PHE A 96 -8.85 -14.87 11.99
CA PHE A 96 -9.13 -14.08 13.18
C PHE A 96 -10.30 -13.14 12.90
N SER A 97 -11.07 -12.81 13.93
CA SER A 97 -12.07 -11.77 13.83
C SER A 97 -12.10 -10.92 15.07
N GLY A 98 -12.01 -9.61 14.86
CA GLY A 98 -12.41 -8.67 15.90
C GLY A 98 -13.91 -8.76 16.19
N ASP A 99 -14.30 -8.21 17.33
CA ASP A 99 -15.68 -8.07 17.76
C ASP A 99 -15.99 -6.60 18.05
N PHE A 100 -17.22 -6.20 17.73
CA PHE A 100 -17.67 -4.81 17.84
C PHE A 100 -18.19 -4.39 19.21
N TYR A 101 -18.47 -5.31 20.14
CA TYR A 101 -19.15 -4.97 21.39
C TYR A 101 -18.26 -5.06 22.63
N TYR A 102 -17.27 -5.95 22.61
CA TYR A 102 -16.40 -6.26 23.73
C TYR A 102 -14.93 -6.02 23.38
N GLY A 103 -14.59 -5.78 22.11
CA GLY A 103 -13.21 -5.55 21.66
C GLY A 103 -12.32 -6.78 21.83
N ARG A 104 -12.88 -7.99 21.86
CA ARG A 104 -12.10 -9.24 21.88
C ARG A 104 -11.74 -9.66 20.47
N ILE A 105 -10.90 -10.69 20.38
CA ILE A 105 -10.51 -11.29 19.11
C ILE A 105 -10.89 -12.77 19.15
N ALA A 106 -11.73 -13.22 18.24
CA ALA A 106 -11.97 -14.64 18.00
C ALA A 106 -10.88 -15.21 17.08
N PHE A 107 -10.52 -16.47 17.30
CA PHE A 107 -9.55 -17.22 16.52
C PHE A 107 -10.17 -18.54 16.07
N PHE A 108 -10.13 -18.76 14.76
CA PHE A 108 -10.53 -19.98 14.09
C PHE A 108 -9.30 -20.57 13.40
N GLU A 109 -8.88 -21.73 13.90
CA GLU A 109 -7.75 -22.49 13.36
C GLU A 109 -8.20 -23.16 12.07
N ASN A 110 -7.44 -23.00 11.00
CA ASN A 110 -7.62 -23.79 9.81
C ASN A 110 -6.99 -25.16 10.03
N ARG A 111 -7.80 -26.21 9.89
CA ARG A 111 -7.34 -27.62 9.96
C ARG A 111 -7.38 -28.31 8.61
N GLY A 112 -7.55 -27.52 7.57
CA GLY A 112 -7.67 -27.96 6.20
C GLY A 112 -6.30 -27.96 5.52
N THR A 113 -6.26 -27.33 4.36
CA THR A 113 -5.04 -27.04 3.61
C THR A 113 -5.13 -25.62 3.07
N PRO A 114 -4.05 -25.04 2.53
CA PRO A 114 -4.12 -23.72 1.91
C PRO A 114 -5.09 -23.65 0.72
N GLN A 115 -5.36 -24.78 0.06
CA GLN A 115 -6.29 -24.87 -1.07
C GLN A 115 -7.72 -25.21 -0.66
N THR A 116 -7.93 -25.71 0.56
CA THR A 116 -9.25 -26.14 1.03
C THR A 116 -9.35 -25.85 2.51
N ALA A 117 -9.67 -24.61 2.84
CA ALA A 117 -9.72 -24.18 4.24
C ALA A 117 -10.84 -24.91 5.00
N SER A 118 -10.57 -25.31 6.24
CA SER A 118 -11.54 -25.95 7.14
C SER A 118 -11.38 -25.36 8.53
N PHE A 119 -12.10 -24.29 8.80
CA PHE A 119 -11.97 -23.53 10.05
C PHE A 119 -12.71 -24.19 11.20
N VAL A 120 -12.05 -24.26 12.36
CA VAL A 120 -12.65 -24.66 13.63
C VAL A 120 -12.43 -23.59 14.69
N VAL A 121 -13.42 -23.37 15.54
CA VAL A 121 -13.27 -22.43 16.66
C VAL A 121 -12.16 -22.92 17.59
N ASN A 122 -11.08 -22.16 17.68
CA ASN A 122 -9.99 -22.43 18.61
C ASN A 122 -10.17 -21.62 19.90
N SER A 123 -10.46 -20.32 19.78
CA SER A 123 -10.75 -19.44 20.93
C SER A 123 -11.75 -18.34 20.59
N SER A 124 -12.66 -18.04 21.52
CA SER A 124 -13.54 -16.86 21.42
C SER A 124 -12.93 -15.58 21.99
N ASN A 125 -11.76 -15.68 22.63
CA ASN A 125 -10.99 -14.56 23.14
C ASN A 125 -9.50 -14.92 23.12
N PHE A 126 -8.88 -14.72 21.97
CA PHE A 126 -7.50 -15.06 21.69
C PHE A 126 -6.56 -14.38 22.68
N GLN A 127 -5.81 -15.19 23.43
CA GLN A 127 -4.88 -14.78 24.49
C GLN A 127 -5.46 -13.82 25.55
N GLY A 128 -6.79 -13.77 25.70
CA GLY A 128 -7.44 -12.83 26.61
C GLY A 128 -7.35 -11.37 26.18
N ILE A 129 -7.02 -11.09 24.91
CA ILE A 129 -6.89 -9.73 24.38
C ILE A 129 -8.28 -9.07 24.31
N ASP A 130 -8.41 -7.97 25.04
CA ASP A 130 -9.62 -7.15 25.09
C ASP A 130 -9.20 -5.67 25.02
N VAL A 131 -9.57 -4.98 23.93
CA VAL A 131 -9.29 -3.55 23.75
C VAL A 131 -10.44 -2.65 24.21
N GLY A 132 -11.50 -3.24 24.77
CA GLY A 132 -12.62 -2.60 25.44
C GLY A 132 -13.88 -2.48 24.59
N ASN A 133 -13.79 -1.89 23.39
CA ASN A 133 -14.92 -1.78 22.46
C ASN A 133 -14.39 -1.65 21.04
N VAL A 134 -15.00 -2.38 20.11
CA VAL A 134 -14.61 -2.49 18.70
C VAL A 134 -13.14 -2.87 18.52
N SER A 135 -12.88 -4.07 18.02
CA SER A 135 -11.54 -4.48 17.59
C SER A 135 -11.50 -4.64 16.08
N ALA A 136 -10.50 -4.01 15.45
CA ALA A 136 -10.11 -4.26 14.06
C ALA A 136 -8.67 -4.79 14.06
N PRO A 137 -8.46 -6.11 14.14
CA PRO A 137 -7.13 -6.70 14.18
C PRO A 137 -6.44 -6.65 12.80
N TYR A 138 -5.14 -6.46 12.81
CA TYR A 138 -4.25 -6.59 11.66
C TYR A 138 -2.94 -7.21 12.11
N PHE A 139 -2.45 -8.21 11.37
CA PHE A 139 -1.20 -8.91 11.65
C PHE A 139 -0.13 -8.50 10.65
N ALA A 140 1.09 -8.24 11.14
CA ALA A 140 2.24 -7.95 10.29
C ALA A 140 3.54 -8.16 11.07
N ASP A 141 4.60 -8.59 10.39
CA ASP A 141 5.97 -8.63 10.95
C ASP A 141 6.51 -7.19 11.05
N GLY A 142 6.28 -6.56 12.20
CA GLY A 142 6.46 -5.12 12.39
C GLY A 142 7.88 -4.74 12.77
N ASP A 143 8.58 -5.61 13.49
CA ASP A 143 9.97 -5.42 13.88
C ASP A 143 10.99 -6.24 13.06
N ARG A 144 10.48 -7.07 12.13
CA ARG A 144 11.25 -7.82 11.14
C ARG A 144 12.03 -8.97 11.74
N ASP A 145 11.51 -9.57 12.79
CA ASP A 145 12.10 -10.75 13.44
C ASP A 145 11.60 -12.08 12.85
N GLY A 146 10.63 -12.02 11.94
CA GLY A 146 10.11 -13.16 11.20
C GLY A 146 8.89 -13.83 11.84
N ASP A 147 8.28 -13.20 12.85
CA ASP A 147 6.96 -13.56 13.32
C ASP A 147 5.94 -12.41 13.14
N PHE A 148 4.65 -12.68 13.38
CA PHE A 148 3.60 -11.69 13.18
C PHE A 148 3.26 -10.96 14.48
N ASP A 149 3.40 -9.65 14.47
CA ASP A 149 2.88 -8.73 15.49
C ASP A 149 1.41 -8.39 15.24
N LEU A 150 0.73 -7.88 16.27
CA LEU A 150 -0.71 -7.58 16.23
C LEU A 150 -0.99 -6.10 16.49
N TYR A 151 -1.70 -5.50 15.55
CA TYR A 151 -2.18 -4.13 15.57
C TYR A 151 -3.70 -4.14 15.66
N VAL A 152 -4.26 -3.64 16.77
CA VAL A 152 -5.71 -3.66 17.00
C VAL A 152 -6.25 -2.24 17.06
N GLY A 153 -6.96 -1.86 16.02
CA GLY A 153 -7.72 -0.62 15.97
C GLY A 153 -8.95 -0.65 16.89
N LYS A 154 -9.42 0.53 17.28
CA LYS A 154 -10.44 0.75 18.31
C LYS A 154 -11.26 2.01 18.04
N ASP A 155 -12.57 1.95 18.25
CA ASP A 155 -13.52 3.06 18.11
C ASP A 155 -13.26 4.23 19.08
N ASN A 156 -13.16 3.94 20.39
CA ASN A 156 -13.15 4.96 21.44
C ASN A 156 -11.82 5.73 21.54
N GLY A 157 -11.70 6.80 20.75
CA GLY A 157 -10.51 7.63 20.57
C GLY A 157 -9.59 7.19 19.44
N GLY A 158 -10.03 6.23 18.61
CA GLY A 158 -9.31 5.77 17.43
C GLY A 158 -7.99 5.07 17.70
N THR A 159 -7.63 4.74 18.93
CA THR A 159 -6.28 4.26 19.26
C THR A 159 -5.94 2.97 18.55
N VAL A 160 -4.65 2.77 18.20
CA VAL A 160 -4.15 1.46 17.74
C VAL A 160 -3.36 0.82 18.86
N ASN A 161 -3.83 -0.33 19.36
CA ASN A 161 -3.11 -1.11 20.36
C ASN A 161 -2.12 -2.03 19.65
N ILE A 162 -0.83 -1.87 19.95
CA ILE A 162 0.26 -2.62 19.32
C ILE A 162 0.76 -3.65 20.31
N TYR A 163 0.76 -4.91 19.88
CA TYR A 163 1.22 -6.06 20.64
C TYR A 163 2.39 -6.70 19.89
N GLU A 164 3.51 -6.83 20.58
CA GLU A 164 4.66 -7.58 20.07
C GLU A 164 4.44 -9.06 20.33
N ASN A 165 4.72 -9.90 19.35
CA ASN A 165 4.78 -11.32 19.57
C ASN A 165 6.16 -11.68 20.16
N LEU A 166 6.18 -12.11 21.42
CA LEU A 166 7.40 -12.55 22.11
C LEU A 166 7.52 -14.09 22.13
N GLY A 167 6.66 -14.75 21.37
CA GLY A 167 6.55 -16.20 21.32
C GLY A 167 7.49 -16.79 20.28
N SER A 168 7.02 -17.86 19.65
CA SER A 168 7.56 -18.36 18.39
C SER A 168 6.45 -18.35 17.36
N PRO A 169 6.75 -18.49 16.05
CA PRO A 169 5.72 -18.61 15.03
C PRO A 169 4.67 -19.70 15.38
N GLN A 170 5.07 -20.86 15.91
CA GLN A 170 4.11 -21.94 16.27
C GLN A 170 3.34 -21.71 17.58
N GLN A 171 3.77 -20.75 18.41
CA GLN A 171 3.23 -20.50 19.75
C GLN A 171 3.33 -19.00 20.05
N PRO A 172 2.45 -18.19 19.44
CA PRO A 172 2.50 -16.75 19.61
C PRO A 172 2.29 -16.37 21.08
N ASN A 173 2.90 -15.28 21.52
CA ASN A 173 2.72 -14.72 22.86
C ASN A 173 2.69 -13.19 22.78
N PHE A 174 1.49 -12.64 22.63
CA PHE A 174 1.28 -11.22 22.38
C PHE A 174 1.38 -10.39 23.67
N VAL A 175 2.35 -9.47 23.69
CA VAL A 175 2.55 -8.52 24.79
C VAL A 175 2.31 -7.11 24.31
N LYS A 176 1.34 -6.43 24.91
CA LYS A 176 1.01 -5.04 24.58
C LYS A 176 2.21 -4.13 24.82
N ARG A 177 2.67 -3.44 23.78
CA ARG A 177 3.73 -2.43 23.86
C ARG A 177 3.17 -1.03 24.04
N LYS A 178 2.18 -0.69 23.22
CA LYS A 178 1.71 0.69 23.11
C LYS A 178 0.23 0.76 22.74
N ALA A 179 -0.41 1.85 23.15
CA ALA A 179 -1.63 2.34 22.53
C ALA A 179 -1.28 3.63 21.79
N LEU A 180 -1.13 3.55 20.47
CA LEU A 180 -0.83 4.70 19.62
C LEU A 180 -2.04 5.64 19.60
N THR A 181 -1.80 6.89 19.97
CA THR A 181 -2.76 7.99 19.88
C THR A 181 -2.42 8.90 18.71
N HIS A 182 -3.41 9.64 18.24
CA HIS A 182 -3.31 10.43 17.02
C HIS A 182 -3.24 11.93 17.32
N PRO A 183 -2.49 12.71 16.53
CA PRO A 183 -2.42 14.17 16.70
C PRO A 183 -3.72 14.88 16.28
N VAL A 184 -4.60 14.17 15.58
CA VAL A 184 -5.94 14.61 15.21
C VAL A 184 -6.98 13.69 15.85
N PRO A 185 -8.09 14.22 16.38
CA PRO A 185 -9.19 13.39 16.84
C PRO A 185 -9.76 12.59 15.68
N ILE A 186 -9.85 11.28 15.86
CA ILE A 186 -10.56 10.37 14.97
C ILE A 186 -11.41 9.44 15.84
N ASP A 187 -12.44 8.90 15.22
CA ASP A 187 -13.24 7.80 15.75
C ASP A 187 -13.08 6.64 14.79
N ASP A 188 -13.15 5.42 15.33
CA ASP A 188 -12.75 4.20 14.63
C ASP A 188 -11.31 4.22 14.15
N SER A 189 -10.69 3.06 14.21
CA SER A 189 -9.41 2.88 13.55
C SER A 189 -9.32 1.50 12.96
N VAL A 190 -8.96 1.47 11.69
CA VAL A 190 -8.78 0.25 10.91
C VAL A 190 -7.34 0.26 10.42
N PRO A 191 -6.41 -0.42 11.12
CA PRO A 191 -5.02 -0.45 10.73
C PRO A 191 -4.82 -1.27 9.45
N CYS A 192 -3.98 -0.75 8.56
CA CYS A 192 -3.44 -1.45 7.42
C CYS A 192 -1.96 -1.07 7.28
N LEU A 193 -1.08 -2.07 7.24
CA LEU A 193 0.35 -1.85 7.17
C LEU A 193 0.92 -2.23 5.81
N TYR A 194 1.78 -1.36 5.27
CA TYR A 194 2.43 -1.57 3.97
C TYR A 194 3.70 -0.71 3.86
N ASP A 195 4.79 -1.23 3.29
CA ASP A 195 6.01 -0.46 3.02
C ASP A 195 5.79 0.45 1.79
N TRP A 196 5.27 1.65 2.03
CA TRP A 196 4.84 2.55 0.96
C TRP A 196 5.99 3.31 0.29
N ASP A 197 7.05 3.64 1.04
CA ASP A 197 8.19 4.38 0.50
C ASP A 197 9.44 3.52 0.20
N ASN A 198 9.29 2.19 0.31
CA ASN A 198 10.32 1.18 0.02
C ASN A 198 11.61 1.44 0.82
N ASP A 199 11.45 1.81 2.08
CA ASP A 199 12.53 1.97 3.04
C ASP A 199 12.78 0.69 3.86
N GLY A 200 11.91 -0.31 3.72
CA GLY A 200 11.97 -1.59 4.39
C GLY A 200 11.30 -1.60 5.76
N PHE A 201 10.60 -0.54 6.16
CA PHE A 201 9.78 -0.50 7.36
C PHE A 201 8.30 -0.34 6.99
N LEU A 202 7.43 -1.01 7.73
CA LEU A 202 6.00 -0.94 7.45
C LEU A 202 5.43 0.42 7.87
N ASP A 203 4.80 1.11 6.93
CA ASP A 203 4.02 2.30 7.22
C ASP A 203 2.61 1.93 7.69
N LEU A 204 1.99 2.79 8.50
CA LEU A 204 0.63 2.60 8.99
C LEU A 204 -0.34 3.51 8.26
N PHE A 205 -1.30 2.88 7.60
CA PHE A 205 -2.48 3.49 7.01
C PHE A 205 -3.67 3.20 7.89
N LEU A 206 -4.36 4.25 8.31
CA LEU A 206 -5.43 4.12 9.28
C LEU A 206 -6.75 4.61 8.69
N GLY A 207 -7.62 3.66 8.39
CA GLY A 207 -9.02 3.94 8.10
C GLY A 207 -9.73 4.46 9.35
N GLN A 208 -10.75 5.30 9.18
CA GLN A 208 -11.50 5.91 10.27
C GLN A 208 -12.92 6.28 9.85
N ARG A 209 -13.76 6.60 10.84
CA ARG A 209 -15.20 6.80 10.70
C ARG A 209 -15.59 7.88 9.70
N ALA A 210 -14.80 8.94 9.57
CA ALA A 210 -15.07 10.03 8.61
C ALA A 210 -14.50 9.78 7.20
N GLY A 211 -14.23 8.51 6.82
CA GLY A 211 -13.90 8.11 5.43
C GLY A 211 -12.52 8.48 4.88
N LYS A 212 -11.78 9.36 5.57
CA LYS A 212 -10.37 9.66 5.27
C LYS A 212 -9.44 8.56 5.74
N ILE A 213 -8.22 8.53 5.23
CA ILE A 213 -7.15 7.63 5.68
C ILE A 213 -6.03 8.48 6.30
N LEU A 214 -5.65 8.21 7.55
CA LEU A 214 -4.43 8.80 8.13
C LEU A 214 -3.22 8.00 7.64
N TYR A 215 -2.09 8.68 7.49
CA TYR A 215 -0.82 8.08 7.10
C TYR A 215 0.28 8.39 8.10
N TYR A 216 0.95 7.34 8.56
CA TYR A 216 2.12 7.39 9.39
C TYR A 216 3.28 6.66 8.70
N ARG A 217 4.45 7.27 8.72
CA ARG A 217 5.69 6.59 8.34
C ARG A 217 6.16 5.69 9.47
N GLY A 218 6.46 4.43 9.16
CA GLY A 218 7.06 3.45 10.05
C GLY A 218 8.52 3.75 10.37
N THR A 219 9.07 3.02 11.32
CA THR A 219 10.50 3.09 11.64
C THR A 219 11.02 1.70 11.98
N ALA A 220 12.31 1.57 12.26
CA ALA A 220 12.93 0.33 12.71
C ALA A 220 12.49 -0.14 14.11
N VAL A 221 11.53 0.55 14.74
CA VAL A 221 11.02 0.21 16.07
C VAL A 221 9.53 -0.06 15.93
N LEU A 222 9.10 -1.25 16.34
CA LEU A 222 7.75 -1.82 16.19
C LEU A 222 6.61 -0.82 16.41
N ASP A 223 6.71 -0.05 17.48
CA ASP A 223 5.64 0.80 17.99
C ASP A 223 5.85 2.30 17.69
N SER A 224 6.80 2.62 16.80
CA SER A 224 7.20 3.98 16.46
C SER A 224 6.76 4.35 15.05
N PHE A 225 5.73 5.19 15.02
CA PHE A 225 5.09 5.72 13.82
C PHE A 225 5.14 7.25 13.83
N VAL A 226 5.64 7.84 12.75
CA VAL A 226 5.74 9.29 12.56
C VAL A 226 4.53 9.76 11.75
N PHE A 227 3.67 10.60 12.32
CA PHE A 227 2.52 11.14 11.61
C PHE A 227 2.95 11.96 10.39
N VAL A 228 2.36 11.66 9.22
CA VAL A 228 2.66 12.36 7.97
C VAL A 228 1.45 13.16 7.47
N SER A 229 0.25 12.56 7.45
CA SER A 229 -0.95 13.21 6.92
C SER A 229 -2.23 12.70 7.58
N SER A 230 -3.22 13.58 7.72
CA SER A 230 -4.59 13.23 8.12
C SER A 230 -5.47 12.78 6.96
N THR A 231 -4.97 12.85 5.73
CA THR A 231 -5.68 12.43 4.52
C THR A 231 -4.68 11.98 3.47
N PHE A 232 -4.37 10.68 3.48
CA PHE A 232 -3.50 10.04 2.51
C PHE A 232 -4.06 10.19 1.09
N GLY A 233 -3.25 10.68 0.16
CA GLY A 233 -3.65 10.84 -1.24
C GLY A 233 -4.86 11.76 -1.50
N GLY A 234 -5.36 12.48 -0.49
CA GLY A 234 -6.65 13.18 -0.59
C GLY A 234 -7.87 12.25 -0.62
N ILE A 235 -7.72 10.97 -0.25
CA ILE A 235 -8.78 9.97 -0.28
C ILE A 235 -9.80 10.26 0.83
N ASP A 236 -11.06 10.32 0.42
CA ASP A 236 -12.23 10.45 1.28
C ASP A 236 -13.34 9.60 0.64
N VAL A 237 -13.66 8.47 1.26
CA VAL A 237 -14.68 7.53 0.76
C VAL A 237 -16.04 7.73 1.44
N GLY A 238 -16.21 8.79 2.24
CA GLY A 238 -17.43 9.06 2.99
C GLY A 238 -17.34 8.60 4.44
N LEU A 239 -17.93 7.45 4.78
CA LEU A 239 -17.95 6.93 6.16
C LEU A 239 -17.26 5.58 6.25
N ASN A 240 -16.60 5.33 7.40
CA ASN A 240 -15.91 4.08 7.76
C ASN A 240 -14.93 3.58 6.67
N SER A 241 -13.86 4.34 6.43
CA SER A 241 -12.82 3.87 5.51
C SER A 241 -12.12 2.63 6.06
N ALA A 242 -11.95 1.64 5.19
CA ALA A 242 -11.27 0.40 5.48
C ALA A 242 -10.23 0.11 4.38
N PRO A 243 -9.00 0.64 4.51
CA PRO A 243 -7.97 0.47 3.50
C PRO A 243 -7.39 -0.95 3.52
N ARG A 244 -7.09 -1.48 2.33
CA ARG A 244 -6.31 -2.70 2.15
C ARG A 244 -5.43 -2.61 0.91
N PHE A 245 -4.14 -2.89 1.10
CA PHE A 245 -3.18 -3.02 0.02
C PHE A 245 -3.16 -4.46 -0.50
N VAL A 246 -3.35 -4.64 -1.80
CA VAL A 246 -3.39 -5.96 -2.47
C VAL A 246 -3.06 -5.79 -3.95
N ASP A 247 -2.35 -6.76 -4.54
CA ASP A 247 -2.19 -6.83 -6.01
C ASP A 247 -3.51 -7.36 -6.62
N TRP A 248 -4.45 -6.45 -6.84
CA TRP A 248 -5.83 -6.77 -7.18
C TRP A 248 -5.99 -7.32 -8.60
N ASP A 249 -5.21 -6.82 -9.56
CA ASP A 249 -5.30 -7.19 -10.97
C ASP A 249 -4.17 -8.15 -11.42
N ASN A 250 -3.43 -8.71 -10.46
CA ASN A 250 -2.30 -9.62 -10.65
C ASN A 250 -1.23 -9.05 -11.60
N ASP A 251 -1.01 -7.73 -11.53
CA ASP A 251 -0.03 -7.02 -12.35
C ASP A 251 1.33 -6.84 -11.65
N LYS A 252 1.48 -7.41 -10.45
CA LYS A 252 2.64 -7.32 -9.55
C LYS A 252 2.88 -5.95 -8.98
N ARG A 253 1.90 -5.05 -9.08
CA ARG A 253 1.87 -3.79 -8.33
C ARG A 253 0.76 -3.87 -7.30
N VAL A 254 1.06 -3.32 -6.14
CA VAL A 254 0.12 -3.32 -5.03
C VAL A 254 -0.86 -2.16 -5.22
N ASP A 255 -2.12 -2.50 -5.43
CA ASP A 255 -3.24 -1.57 -5.50
C ASP A 255 -3.77 -1.27 -4.09
N LEU A 256 -4.57 -0.20 -3.98
CA LEU A 256 -5.31 0.12 -2.76
C LEU A 256 -6.81 -0.07 -3.01
N ILE A 257 -7.42 -0.93 -2.20
CA ILE A 257 -8.87 -1.09 -2.09
C ILE A 257 -9.32 -0.41 -0.80
N VAL A 258 -10.39 0.39 -0.85
CA VAL A 258 -10.96 1.03 0.34
C VAL A 258 -12.44 0.71 0.43
N GLY A 259 -12.80 -0.04 1.47
CA GLY A 259 -14.19 -0.26 1.86
C GLY A 259 -14.81 0.99 2.49
N GLU A 260 -16.13 1.14 2.39
CA GLU A 260 -16.91 2.18 3.05
C GLU A 260 -18.22 1.63 3.66
N GLN A 261 -18.83 2.39 4.58
CA GLN A 261 -19.99 1.98 5.41
C GLN A 261 -21.22 1.49 4.61
N ALA A 262 -21.55 2.12 3.48
CA ALA A 262 -22.65 1.70 2.62
C ALA A 262 -22.28 0.51 1.72
N GLY A 263 -21.11 -0.08 1.97
CA GLY A 263 -20.61 -1.31 1.36
C GLY A 263 -19.92 -1.10 0.02
N GLY A 264 -19.70 0.14 -0.40
CA GLY A 264 -18.92 0.46 -1.59
C GLY A 264 -17.47 0.01 -1.48
N LEU A 265 -16.92 -0.40 -2.63
CA LEU A 265 -15.52 -0.67 -2.83
C LEU A 265 -14.92 0.41 -3.73
N ASN A 266 -13.95 1.15 -3.21
CA ASN A 266 -13.20 2.14 -3.98
C ASN A 266 -11.87 1.52 -4.41
N TYR A 267 -11.64 1.46 -5.72
CA TYR A 267 -10.43 0.90 -6.31
C TYR A 267 -9.46 2.00 -6.75
N PHE A 268 -8.25 1.98 -6.20
CA PHE A 268 -7.15 2.87 -6.55
C PHE A 268 -6.01 2.05 -7.14
N ARG A 269 -5.97 2.00 -8.48
CA ARG A 269 -4.93 1.29 -9.22
C ARG A 269 -3.57 1.96 -9.06
N ALA A 270 -2.55 1.17 -8.75
CA ALA A 270 -1.17 1.58 -8.78
C ALA A 270 -0.79 2.04 -10.19
N PRO A 271 -0.23 3.25 -10.35
CA PRO A 271 0.20 3.70 -11.67
C PRO A 271 1.31 2.77 -12.17
N VAL A 272 1.38 2.61 -13.49
CA VAL A 272 2.59 2.09 -14.15
C VAL A 272 3.71 3.10 -13.89
N GLN A 273 4.40 2.98 -12.76
CA GLN A 273 5.66 3.68 -12.59
C GLN A 273 6.68 2.99 -13.49
N ALA A 274 7.04 3.65 -14.58
CA ALA A 274 8.32 3.40 -15.20
C ALA A 274 9.38 3.77 -14.15
N HIS A 275 9.76 2.80 -13.32
CA HIS A 275 10.89 2.95 -12.41
C HIS A 275 12.14 3.21 -13.27
N VAL A 276 12.58 4.46 -13.28
CA VAL A 276 14.00 4.74 -13.48
C VAL A 276 14.62 4.48 -12.13
N ASP A 277 15.25 3.32 -11.97
CA ASP A 277 16.11 3.02 -10.83
C ASP A 277 17.12 4.17 -10.64
N LEU A 278 16.88 5.02 -9.66
CA LEU A 278 17.85 6.02 -9.20
C LEU A 278 18.71 5.49 -8.05
N ARG A 279 18.67 4.16 -7.79
CA ARG A 279 19.57 3.49 -6.83
C ARG A 279 20.71 2.76 -7.57
N ALA A 280 21.53 3.54 -8.26
CA ALA A 280 22.96 3.30 -8.28
C ALA A 280 23.58 4.52 -7.63
N GLU A 281 24.24 4.35 -6.48
CA GLU A 281 24.95 5.46 -5.81
C GLU A 281 25.70 6.27 -6.87
N ALA A 282 25.31 7.53 -7.04
CA ALA A 282 26.13 8.48 -7.75
C ALA A 282 27.52 8.40 -7.08
N PRO A 283 28.62 8.25 -7.84
CA PRO A 283 29.95 8.33 -7.24
C PRO A 283 29.98 9.60 -6.37
N ARG A 284 30.52 9.54 -5.15
CA ARG A 284 30.49 10.64 -4.15
C ARG A 284 31.01 12.00 -4.66
N ALA A 285 31.51 12.08 -5.89
CA ALA A 285 31.97 13.26 -6.59
C ALA A 285 31.21 13.55 -7.92
N PHE A 286 29.98 13.08 -8.12
CA PHE A 286 29.16 13.44 -9.29
C PHE A 286 28.20 14.60 -8.98
N SER A 287 28.27 15.69 -9.74
CA SER A 287 27.24 16.73 -9.74
C SER A 287 26.94 17.26 -11.14
N LEU A 288 25.65 17.39 -11.46
CA LEU A 288 25.16 17.97 -12.73
C LEU A 288 24.49 19.31 -12.44
N HIS A 289 25.02 20.39 -12.99
CA HIS A 289 24.48 21.75 -12.87
C HIS A 289 24.10 22.31 -14.22
N ALA A 290 23.01 23.06 -14.28
CA ALA A 290 22.60 23.79 -15.48
C ALA A 290 22.32 25.25 -15.10
N TYR A 291 23.07 26.19 -15.68
CA TYR A 291 22.98 27.61 -15.34
C TYR A 291 23.25 28.53 -16.54
N PRO A 292 22.63 29.72 -16.59
CA PRO A 292 21.54 30.16 -15.71
C PRO A 292 20.30 29.27 -15.91
N ASN A 293 19.45 29.16 -14.89
CA ASN A 293 18.19 28.43 -14.95
C ASN A 293 17.18 29.13 -14.04
N PRO A 294 16.14 29.81 -14.57
CA PRO A 294 15.74 29.84 -15.99
C PRO A 294 16.75 30.51 -16.93
N PHE A 295 16.65 30.24 -18.24
CA PHE A 295 17.50 30.85 -19.28
C PHE A 295 16.69 31.31 -20.49
N ALA A 296 17.19 32.35 -21.17
CA ALA A 296 16.53 32.98 -22.32
C ALA A 296 17.22 32.78 -23.68
N LYS A 297 18.54 32.54 -23.70
CA LYS A 297 19.32 32.38 -24.94
C LYS A 297 20.14 31.10 -24.99
N GLN A 298 20.76 30.76 -23.87
CA GLN A 298 21.59 29.56 -23.74
C GLN A 298 21.63 29.11 -22.28
N VAL A 299 21.86 27.81 -22.08
CA VAL A 299 22.18 27.23 -20.77
C VAL A 299 23.53 26.54 -20.84
N THR A 300 24.37 26.76 -19.83
CA THR A 300 25.59 25.98 -19.63
C THR A 300 25.27 24.79 -18.76
N VAL A 301 25.61 23.60 -19.23
CA VAL A 301 25.57 22.36 -18.44
C VAL A 301 26.99 22.08 -17.96
N ARG A 302 27.18 21.96 -16.65
CA ARG A 302 28.44 21.59 -16.02
C ARG A 302 28.28 20.27 -15.29
N VAL A 303 29.19 19.35 -15.53
CA VAL A 303 29.27 18.05 -14.86
C VAL A 303 30.59 18.00 -14.09
N ASN A 304 30.51 17.80 -12.79
CA ASN A 304 31.67 17.41 -11.99
C ASN A 304 31.62 15.88 -11.87
N ALA A 305 32.62 15.18 -12.38
CA ALA A 305 32.75 13.73 -12.34
C ALA A 305 34.18 13.31 -12.70
N ASN A 306 34.76 12.38 -11.94
CA ASN A 306 36.05 11.80 -12.27
C ASN A 306 35.92 10.75 -13.38
N ALA A 307 36.45 11.05 -14.56
CA ALA A 307 36.35 10.20 -15.75
C ALA A 307 37.03 8.84 -15.61
N ALA A 308 37.99 8.69 -14.67
CA ALA A 308 38.68 7.42 -14.43
C ALA A 308 37.75 6.30 -13.94
N HIS A 309 36.58 6.64 -13.39
CA HIS A 309 35.57 5.67 -12.96
C HIS A 309 34.69 5.14 -14.10
N PHE A 310 34.82 5.68 -15.32
CA PHE A 310 33.93 5.35 -16.43
C PHE A 310 34.70 4.88 -17.66
N ARG A 311 34.35 3.68 -18.16
CA ARG A 311 34.99 3.08 -19.36
C ARG A 311 34.38 3.53 -20.69
N ALA A 312 33.29 4.29 -20.66
CA ALA A 312 32.58 4.77 -21.86
C ALA A 312 32.61 6.30 -21.92
N ALA A 313 32.43 6.91 -23.10
CA ALA A 313 32.27 8.35 -23.22
C ALA A 313 30.89 8.80 -22.68
N PRO A 314 30.79 9.97 -22.02
CA PRO A 314 29.52 10.51 -21.57
C PRO A 314 28.68 10.97 -22.77
N ARG A 315 27.38 10.74 -22.69
CA ARG A 315 26.39 11.28 -23.64
C ARG A 315 25.50 12.26 -22.91
N LEU A 316 25.34 13.46 -23.47
CA LEU A 316 24.43 14.47 -22.93
C LEU A 316 23.28 14.69 -23.91
N ARG A 317 22.05 14.53 -23.42
CA ARG A 317 20.82 14.74 -24.18
C ARG A 317 19.91 15.74 -23.49
N VAL A 318 19.12 16.45 -24.28
CA VAL A 318 18.05 17.32 -23.81
C VAL A 318 16.72 16.77 -24.29
N TYR A 319 15.77 16.60 -23.37
CA TYR A 319 14.43 16.08 -23.64
C TYR A 319 13.37 17.15 -23.38
N ASN A 320 12.29 17.15 -24.17
CA ASN A 320 11.08 17.90 -23.86
C ASN A 320 10.19 17.11 -22.86
N LEU A 321 9.06 17.71 -22.43
CA LEU A 321 8.10 17.07 -21.51
C LEU A 321 7.47 15.77 -22.03
N LEU A 322 7.47 15.55 -23.35
CA LEU A 322 6.94 14.34 -23.98
C LEU A 322 8.00 13.23 -24.10
N GLY A 323 9.22 13.44 -23.58
CA GLY A 323 10.32 12.48 -23.64
C GLY A 323 11.05 12.43 -24.99
N ALA A 324 10.77 13.35 -25.92
CA ALA A 324 11.49 13.43 -27.20
C ALA A 324 12.84 14.14 -27.03
N VAL A 325 13.90 13.58 -27.64
CA VAL A 325 15.23 14.19 -27.69
C VAL A 325 15.18 15.43 -28.60
N VAL A 326 15.45 16.60 -28.03
CA VAL A 326 15.49 17.88 -28.76
C VAL A 326 16.91 18.37 -29.04
N ALA A 327 17.91 17.84 -28.32
CA ALA A 327 19.32 18.08 -28.61
C ALA A 327 20.20 16.95 -28.05
N GLU A 328 21.29 16.66 -28.76
CA GLU A 328 22.43 15.89 -28.24
C GLU A 328 23.64 16.81 -28.20
N LEU A 329 24.32 16.90 -27.05
CA LEU A 329 25.48 17.78 -26.87
C LEU A 329 26.72 16.98 -26.57
N ASN A 330 27.84 17.46 -27.09
CA ASN A 330 29.16 16.94 -26.73
C ASN A 330 29.64 17.62 -25.45
N LEU A 331 29.91 16.82 -24.41
CA LEU A 331 30.58 17.30 -23.20
C LEU A 331 32.07 17.49 -23.49
N GLN A 332 32.55 18.71 -23.29
CA GLN A 332 33.97 19.06 -23.38
C GLN A 332 34.61 18.97 -22.01
N GLN A 333 35.74 18.29 -21.91
CA GLN A 333 36.50 18.20 -20.67
C GLN A 333 37.23 19.53 -20.41
N GLU A 334 36.97 20.15 -19.26
CA GLU A 334 37.67 21.37 -18.81
C GLU A 334 38.84 21.02 -17.86
N THR A 335 38.66 20.00 -17.02
CA THR A 335 39.70 19.47 -16.11
C THR A 335 39.57 17.96 -15.98
N ALA A 336 40.45 17.31 -15.20
CA ALA A 336 40.34 15.87 -14.89
C ALA A 336 38.96 15.47 -14.32
N GLU A 337 38.27 16.40 -13.65
CA GLU A 337 37.01 16.15 -12.95
C GLU A 337 35.85 17.03 -13.40
N THR A 338 36.04 17.95 -14.34
CA THR A 338 34.98 18.89 -14.76
C THR A 338 34.77 18.89 -16.26
N TRP A 339 33.51 18.88 -16.66
CA TRP A 339 33.06 18.84 -18.05
C TRP A 339 31.97 19.87 -18.29
N ARG A 340 31.91 20.40 -19.51
CA ARG A 340 30.98 21.46 -19.88
C ARG A 340 30.35 21.22 -21.24
N ALA A 341 29.09 21.55 -21.36
CA ALA A 341 28.39 21.70 -22.63
C ALA A 341 27.55 22.98 -22.61
N GLN A 342 27.19 23.48 -23.79
CA GLN A 342 26.26 24.58 -23.95
C GLN A 342 25.12 24.17 -24.84
N TRP A 343 23.90 24.48 -24.43
CA TRP A 343 22.72 24.29 -25.26
C TRP A 343 22.13 25.62 -25.68
N LEU A 344 21.87 25.75 -26.99
CA LEU A 344 21.15 26.85 -27.59
C LEU A 344 19.80 26.32 -28.10
N PRO A 345 18.65 26.75 -27.53
CA PRO A 345 17.32 26.26 -27.87
C PRO A 345 16.81 26.78 -29.23
N ASN A 346 17.68 27.43 -30.01
CA ASN A 346 17.39 27.96 -31.33
C ASN A 346 17.94 27.09 -32.48
N THR A 347 18.69 26.03 -32.16
CA THR A 347 19.36 25.18 -33.16
C THR A 347 19.34 23.69 -32.74
N PRO A 348 18.28 22.93 -33.07
CA PRO A 348 17.02 23.35 -33.70
C PRO A 348 16.16 24.19 -32.74
N ARG A 349 15.27 25.03 -33.30
CA ARG A 349 14.38 25.90 -32.52
C ARG A 349 13.37 25.06 -31.75
N VAL A 350 13.29 25.25 -30.44
CA VAL A 350 12.30 24.62 -29.56
C VAL A 350 11.38 25.65 -28.91
N THR A 351 10.26 25.22 -28.36
CA THR A 351 9.27 26.11 -27.71
C THR A 351 9.72 26.52 -26.31
N SER A 352 9.23 27.65 -25.79
CA SER A 352 9.37 27.96 -24.36
C SER A 352 8.78 26.83 -23.49
N GLY A 353 9.42 26.50 -22.38
CA GLY A 353 8.88 25.48 -21.47
C GLY A 353 9.93 24.77 -20.62
N VAL A 354 9.53 23.60 -20.10
CA VAL A 354 10.36 22.74 -19.26
C VAL A 354 11.08 21.72 -20.12
N TYR A 355 12.38 21.55 -19.87
CA TYR A 355 13.22 20.54 -20.50
C TYR A 355 14.02 19.78 -19.43
N PHE A 356 14.50 18.59 -19.80
CA PHE A 356 15.36 17.77 -18.96
C PHE A 356 16.70 17.56 -19.64
N VAL A 357 17.79 17.92 -18.97
CA VAL A 357 19.14 17.60 -19.39
C VAL A 357 19.55 16.30 -18.73
N GLU A 358 19.89 15.30 -19.52
CA GLU A 358 20.37 14.01 -19.07
C GLU A 358 21.85 13.86 -19.44
N VAL A 359 22.63 13.32 -18.52
CA VAL A 359 23.98 12.82 -18.78
C VAL A 359 24.00 11.33 -18.48
N LYS A 360 24.29 10.53 -19.51
CA LYS A 360 24.47 9.08 -19.40
C LYS A 360 25.95 8.74 -19.55
N TRP A 361 26.53 8.07 -18.56
CA TRP A 361 27.94 7.70 -18.54
C TRP A 361 28.09 6.23 -18.15
N GLY A 362 28.29 5.37 -19.17
CA GLY A 362 28.23 3.92 -18.98
C GLY A 362 26.83 3.46 -18.56
N LYS A 363 26.73 2.84 -17.37
CA LYS A 363 25.46 2.40 -16.77
C LYS A 363 24.77 3.46 -15.92
N VAL A 364 25.45 4.58 -15.63
CA VAL A 364 24.93 5.61 -14.73
C VAL A 364 24.25 6.72 -15.54
N GLN A 365 23.15 7.25 -15.03
CA GLN A 365 22.36 8.29 -15.66
C GLN A 365 21.97 9.36 -14.65
N PHE A 366 22.08 10.62 -15.03
CA PHE A 366 21.74 11.76 -14.21
C PHE A 366 20.92 12.77 -14.98
N THR A 367 19.85 13.28 -14.37
CA THR A 367 18.93 14.19 -15.05
C THR A 367 18.70 15.45 -14.23
N ARG A 368 18.64 16.61 -14.90
CA ARG A 368 18.32 17.91 -14.29
C ARG A 368 17.29 18.67 -15.09
N LYS A 369 16.28 19.20 -14.40
CA LYS A 369 15.22 20.05 -14.97
C LYS A 369 15.75 21.46 -15.25
N ILE A 370 15.43 22.00 -16.44
CA ILE A 370 15.75 23.37 -16.87
C ILE A 370 14.52 24.07 -17.46
N PHE A 371 14.49 25.40 -17.36
CA PHE A 371 13.38 26.24 -17.83
C PHE A 371 13.87 27.19 -18.93
N TYR A 372 13.36 27.00 -20.14
CA TYR A 372 13.61 27.91 -21.26
C TYR A 372 12.48 28.94 -21.37
N LEU A 373 12.82 30.20 -21.14
CA LEU A 373 11.91 31.34 -21.18
C LEU A 373 12.52 32.41 -22.11
N PRO A 374 12.23 32.37 -23.42
CA PRO A 374 12.67 33.42 -24.35
C PRO A 374 12.08 34.77 -23.92
N GLN A 375 12.90 35.81 -23.94
CA GLN A 375 12.45 37.19 -23.73
C GLN A 375 11.76 37.74 -24.97
#